data_AF-A0A350QCH2-F1
#
_entry.id   AF-A0A350QCH2-F1
#
_cell.length_a   1.000
_cell.length_b   1.000
_cell.length_c   1.000
_cell.angle_alpha   90.00
_cell.angle_beta   90.00
_cell.angle_gamma   90.00
#
_symmetry.space_group_name_H-M   'P 1'
#
loop_
_entity.id
_entity.type
_entity.pdbx_description
1 polymer ?
#
loop_
_entity_poly.entity_id
_entity_poly.type
_entity_poly.pdbx_seq_one_letter_code
_entity_poly.pdbx_strand_id
1 'polypeptide(L)'
;MSNGIRCMLLRGGTSKGAYFLRDELPTNPSERDEMLLRLMGTPDSRQIDGIGGAHPLTSKVALVGPCDNPRADVEYLFLQLGVNKSTVSDQQNCGNLLAGVAPFAIERGLVEATKNPASVRVLMLNTDSVATASCQVANGQPIYQGDTTISGVPGSAAPIQLDFEDIAGRSCGALLPTGNRVDEIHGVASTLVDNGMPVVVMQAEAMGITGTESCAELEANAALCSNLEDIRLLAGPMMNLGDVAETTVPKLIMVSRPTAGGSISTRTFIPHRCHDAIGVLGAVSLATAALMPGTPANEVLVDGAD
;
A
#
# COMPACT_ATOMS: atom_id res chain seq x y z
N MET A 1 16.85 -21.61 24.57
CA MET A 1 15.74 -20.90 25.23
C MET A 1 15.43 -19.69 24.37
N SER A 2 14.37 -19.70 23.56
CA SER A 2 13.98 -18.50 22.81
C SER A 2 13.03 -17.70 23.67
N ASN A 3 13.45 -16.52 24.12
CA ASN A 3 12.64 -15.64 24.97
C ASN A 3 11.45 -14.97 24.23
N GLY A 4 10.99 -15.56 23.12
CA GLY A 4 10.02 -14.95 22.20
C GLY A 4 10.54 -13.64 21.58
N ILE A 5 9.76 -13.07 20.67
CA ILE A 5 9.97 -11.71 20.13
C ILE A 5 8.65 -10.96 20.33
N ARG A 6 8.69 -9.73 20.84
CA ARG A 6 7.45 -8.97 21.04
C ARG A 6 6.95 -8.51 19.69
N CYS A 7 5.65 -8.72 19.47
CA CYS A 7 4.98 -8.37 18.24
C CYS A 7 3.62 -7.74 18.57
N MET A 8 3.21 -6.73 17.82
CA MET A 8 1.82 -6.29 17.79
C MET A 8 1.23 -6.66 16.43
N LEU A 9 0.16 -7.45 16.42
CA LEU A 9 -0.57 -7.73 15.19
C LEU A 9 -1.70 -6.70 15.05
N LEU A 10 -1.59 -5.81 14.06
CA LEU A 10 -2.59 -4.77 13.81
C LEU A 10 -3.23 -4.93 12.45
N ARG A 11 -4.52 -4.56 12.39
CA ARG A 11 -5.16 -4.16 11.14
C ARG A 11 -4.84 -2.70 10.88
N GLY A 12 -4.07 -2.41 9.84
CA GLY A 12 -3.85 -1.06 9.33
C GLY A 12 -4.65 -0.87 8.05
N GLY A 13 -5.65 0.02 8.06
CA GLY A 13 -6.57 0.18 6.93
C GLY A 13 -7.24 -1.15 6.56
N THR A 14 -7.10 -1.55 5.28
CA THR A 14 -7.61 -2.82 4.73
C THR A 14 -6.56 -3.94 4.69
N SER A 15 -5.43 -3.78 5.40
CA SER A 15 -4.39 -4.81 5.53
C SER A 15 -4.20 -5.23 6.98
N LYS A 16 -3.57 -6.40 7.19
CA LYS A 16 -3.15 -6.88 8.50
C LYS A 16 -1.66 -7.17 8.46
N GLY A 17 -0.94 -6.74 9.49
CA GLY A 17 0.51 -6.91 9.54
C GLY A 17 1.05 -7.00 10.96
N ALA A 18 2.27 -7.53 11.04
CA ALA A 18 3.02 -7.64 12.27
C ALA A 18 3.92 -6.41 12.44
N TYR A 19 3.83 -5.77 13.61
CA TYR A 19 4.57 -4.55 13.94
C TYR A 19 5.60 -4.89 15.01
N PHE A 20 6.84 -4.48 14.76
CA PHE A 20 7.98 -4.72 15.64
C PHE A 20 8.69 -3.41 15.94
N LEU A 21 9.25 -3.32 17.15
CA LEU A 21 10.27 -2.32 17.42
C LEU A 21 11.53 -2.70 16.62
N ARG A 22 12.08 -1.76 15.87
CA ARG A 22 13.26 -2.00 15.01
C ARG A 22 14.41 -2.62 15.81
N ASP A 23 14.65 -2.10 17.02
CA ASP A 23 15.80 -2.49 17.84
C ASP A 23 15.61 -3.84 18.55
N GLU A 24 14.46 -4.51 18.37
CA GLU A 24 14.22 -5.89 18.82
C GLU A 24 14.53 -6.94 17.75
N LEU A 25 14.86 -6.52 16.54
CA LEU A 25 15.23 -7.41 15.44
C LEU A 25 16.72 -7.30 15.11
N PRO A 26 17.29 -8.30 14.40
CA PRO A 26 18.66 -8.20 13.90
C PRO A 26 18.85 -6.95 13.04
N THR A 27 19.98 -6.27 13.22
CA THR A 27 20.36 -5.11 12.40
C THR A 27 20.83 -5.54 11.00
N ASN A 28 21.34 -6.76 10.86
CA ASN A 28 21.70 -7.35 9.58
C ASN A 28 20.42 -7.68 8.78
N PRO A 29 20.20 -7.09 7.59
CA PRO A 29 18.99 -7.34 6.80
C PRO A 29 18.77 -8.80 6.46
N SER A 30 19.82 -9.59 6.18
CA SER A 30 19.69 -11.01 5.85
C SER A 30 19.20 -11.82 7.04
N GLU A 31 19.77 -11.59 8.23
CA GLU A 31 19.35 -12.28 9.47
C GLU A 31 17.93 -11.87 9.88
N ARG A 32 17.61 -10.58 9.73
CA ARG A 32 16.27 -10.04 9.94
C ARG A 32 15.27 -10.70 9.02
N ASP A 33 15.57 -10.79 7.73
CA ASP A 33 14.65 -11.33 6.74
C ASP A 33 14.42 -12.83 6.94
N GLU A 34 15.47 -13.61 7.24
CA GLU A 34 15.33 -15.02 7.63
C GLU A 34 14.43 -15.20 8.85
N MET A 35 14.59 -14.34 9.86
CA MET A 35 13.75 -14.35 11.05
C MET A 35 12.29 -13.98 10.72
N LEU A 36 12.07 -12.93 9.94
CA LEU A 36 10.73 -12.49 9.54
C LEU A 36 10.02 -13.54 8.70
N LEU A 37 10.72 -14.23 7.79
CA LEU A 37 10.18 -15.35 7.02
C LEU A 37 9.67 -16.46 7.95
N ARG A 38 10.45 -16.84 8.98
CA ARG A 38 10.01 -17.82 9.99
C ARG A 38 8.81 -17.33 10.79
N LEU A 39 8.83 -16.09 11.28
CA LEU A 39 7.72 -15.52 12.07
C LEU A 39 6.41 -15.50 11.27
N MET A 40 6.49 -15.20 9.97
CA MET A 40 5.32 -15.13 9.11
C MET A 40 4.91 -16.49 8.53
N GLY A 41 5.70 -17.55 8.72
CA GLY A 41 5.40 -18.89 8.21
C GLY A 41 5.67 -19.03 6.71
N THR A 42 6.63 -18.27 6.16
CA THR A 42 6.99 -18.29 4.74
C THR A 42 8.27 -19.09 4.52
N PRO A 43 8.36 -19.94 3.46
CA PRO A 43 7.36 -20.16 2.41
C PRO A 43 6.37 -21.27 2.78
N ASP A 44 5.08 -20.97 2.71
CA ASP A 44 3.98 -21.94 2.81
C ASP A 44 2.70 -21.28 2.30
N SER A 45 1.97 -21.94 1.41
CA SER A 45 0.67 -21.44 0.90
C SER A 45 -0.38 -21.29 1.98
N ARG A 46 -0.18 -21.95 3.13
CA ARG A 46 -1.07 -21.84 4.29
C ARG A 46 -0.51 -20.93 5.38
N GLN A 47 0.79 -20.59 5.33
CA GLN A 47 1.54 -19.93 6.41
C GLN A 47 1.26 -20.54 7.79
N ILE A 48 1.10 -21.88 7.86
CA ILE A 48 0.51 -22.55 9.03
C ILE A 48 1.40 -22.52 10.27
N ASP A 49 2.71 -22.40 10.07
CA ASP A 49 3.74 -22.36 11.12
C ASP A 49 4.19 -20.92 11.42
N GLY A 50 3.30 -19.94 11.23
CA GLY A 50 3.57 -18.54 11.51
C GLY A 50 2.29 -17.72 11.66
N ILE A 51 2.45 -16.39 11.74
CA ILE A 51 1.33 -15.45 11.95
C ILE A 51 0.77 -14.86 10.65
N GLY A 52 1.36 -15.22 9.50
CA GLY A 52 0.88 -14.82 8.19
C GLY A 52 -0.51 -15.38 7.90
N GLY A 53 -1.31 -14.64 7.13
CA GLY A 53 -2.69 -15.02 6.81
C GLY A 53 -2.88 -15.65 5.43
N ALA A 54 -1.84 -16.22 4.83
CA ALA A 54 -1.85 -16.84 3.50
C ALA A 54 -2.32 -15.92 2.34
N HIS A 55 -2.21 -14.61 2.53
CA HIS A 55 -2.60 -13.61 1.53
C HIS A 55 -1.64 -12.42 1.54
N PRO A 56 -1.33 -11.78 0.39
CA PRO A 56 -0.45 -10.60 0.36
C PRO A 56 -0.93 -9.45 1.26
N LEU A 57 -2.24 -9.30 1.46
CA LEU A 57 -2.83 -8.29 2.37
C LEU A 57 -2.66 -8.60 3.86
N THR A 58 -2.31 -9.84 4.20
CA THR A 58 -2.16 -10.36 5.57
C THR A 58 -0.77 -10.95 5.83
N SER A 59 0.18 -10.73 4.92
CA SER A 59 1.59 -11.14 5.05
C SER A 59 2.50 -9.91 4.88
N LYS A 60 2.44 -9.01 5.85
CA LYS A 60 3.11 -7.70 5.84
C LYS A 60 3.74 -7.42 7.19
N VAL A 61 4.87 -6.71 7.16
CA VAL A 61 5.61 -6.32 8.37
C VAL A 61 5.86 -4.82 8.38
N ALA A 62 5.74 -4.22 9.56
CA ALA A 62 6.15 -2.85 9.86
C ALA A 62 7.24 -2.87 10.92
N LEU A 63 8.40 -2.28 10.63
CA LEU A 63 9.42 -2.02 11.63
C LEU A 63 9.36 -0.55 11.98
N VAL A 64 9.18 -0.26 13.27
CA VAL A 64 9.06 1.11 13.77
C VAL A 64 10.12 1.37 14.82
N GLY A 65 10.79 2.52 14.77
CA GLY A 65 11.83 2.89 15.71
C GLY A 65 11.92 4.40 15.93
N PRO A 66 12.74 4.86 16.88
CA PRO A 66 13.01 6.28 17.05
C PRO A 66 13.65 6.88 15.79
N CYS A 67 13.38 8.16 15.54
CA CYS A 67 13.98 8.90 14.43
C CYS A 67 14.89 10.01 14.97
N ASP A 68 16.13 10.03 14.49
CA ASP A 68 17.07 11.14 14.78
C ASP A 68 16.90 12.31 13.78
N ASN A 69 16.08 12.13 12.73
CA ASN A 69 15.81 13.15 11.73
C ASN A 69 14.80 14.18 12.26
N PRO A 70 15.10 15.49 12.26
CA PRO A 70 14.18 16.51 12.78
C PRO A 70 12.87 16.64 11.99
N ARG A 71 12.73 15.97 10.83
CA ARG A 71 11.50 15.93 10.05
C ARG A 71 10.45 14.93 10.57
N ALA A 72 10.80 14.04 11.49
CA ALA A 72 9.90 12.97 11.94
C ALA A 72 10.10 12.61 13.41
N ASP A 73 9.07 12.03 14.01
CA ASP A 73 9.11 11.53 15.39
C ASP A 73 9.57 10.07 15.42
N VAL A 74 9.17 9.27 14.41
CA VAL A 74 9.52 7.85 14.28
C VAL A 74 9.89 7.49 12.84
N GLU A 75 10.68 6.44 12.70
CA GLU A 75 11.00 5.81 11.42
C GLU A 75 10.11 4.59 11.21
N TYR A 76 9.71 4.36 9.96
CA TYR A 76 8.90 3.22 9.54
C TYR A 76 9.52 2.58 8.29
N LEU A 77 9.84 1.29 8.40
CA LEU A 77 10.17 0.44 7.27
C LEU A 77 9.04 -0.55 7.02
N PHE A 78 8.43 -0.48 5.84
CA PHE A 78 7.51 -1.49 5.36
C PHE A 78 8.27 -2.64 4.71
N LEU A 79 7.83 -3.87 4.99
CA LEU A 79 8.31 -5.09 4.33
C LEU A 79 7.13 -5.93 3.85
N GLN A 80 7.10 -6.24 2.55
CA GLN A 80 6.20 -7.22 1.97
C GLN A 80 6.87 -8.59 1.98
N LEU A 81 6.21 -9.58 2.58
CA LEU A 81 6.69 -10.97 2.52
C LEU A 81 5.95 -11.72 1.43
N GLY A 82 6.67 -12.60 0.74
CA GLY A 82 6.07 -13.62 -0.11
C GLY A 82 5.26 -14.61 0.73
N VAL A 83 4.25 -15.22 0.12
CA VAL A 83 3.49 -16.32 0.74
C VAL A 83 4.13 -17.67 0.37
N ASN A 84 4.27 -17.92 -0.94
CA ASN A 84 4.81 -19.17 -1.48
C ASN A 84 6.31 -19.12 -1.78
N LYS A 85 6.93 -17.93 -1.70
CA LYS A 85 8.33 -17.69 -2.05
C LYS A 85 9.04 -17.07 -0.85
N SER A 86 10.25 -17.51 -0.54
CA SER A 86 11.13 -16.94 0.51
C SER A 86 11.67 -15.58 0.09
N THR A 87 10.79 -14.59 0.06
CA THR A 87 11.10 -13.23 -0.42
C THR A 87 10.62 -12.22 0.59
N VAL A 88 11.45 -11.21 0.82
CA VAL A 88 11.14 -10.00 1.60
C VAL A 88 11.47 -8.82 0.70
N SER A 89 10.52 -7.91 0.53
CA SER A 89 10.68 -6.74 -0.34
C SER A 89 10.43 -5.45 0.43
N ASP A 90 11.40 -4.53 0.34
CA ASP A 90 11.38 -3.17 0.86
C ASP A 90 11.17 -2.11 -0.22
N GLN A 91 10.83 -2.52 -1.45
CA GLN A 91 10.81 -1.66 -2.65
C GLN A 91 9.56 -0.77 -2.77
N GLN A 92 8.75 -0.68 -1.72
CA GLN A 92 7.53 0.12 -1.75
C GLN A 92 7.12 0.59 -0.35
N ASN A 93 6.30 1.63 -0.29
CA ASN A 93 5.54 1.96 0.92
C ASN A 93 4.28 1.09 1.05
N CYS A 94 3.65 1.18 2.23
CA CYS A 94 2.28 0.71 2.45
C CYS A 94 1.50 1.69 3.34
N GLY A 95 0.64 2.51 2.73
CA GLY A 95 -0.22 3.44 3.47
C GLY A 95 -1.27 2.75 4.35
N ASN A 96 -1.64 1.51 4.04
CA ASN A 96 -2.50 0.71 4.92
C ASN A 96 -1.80 0.40 6.26
N LEU A 97 -0.59 -0.17 6.23
CA LEU A 97 0.17 -0.41 7.47
C LEU A 97 0.63 0.89 8.14
N LEU A 98 0.84 1.97 7.38
CA LEU A 98 1.13 3.27 7.96
C LEU A 98 0.03 3.73 8.96
N ALA A 99 -1.24 3.39 8.71
CA ALA A 99 -2.34 3.73 9.62
C ALA A 99 -2.20 3.11 11.02
N GLY A 100 -1.42 2.02 11.16
CA GLY A 100 -1.13 1.42 12.47
C GLY A 100 0.08 2.03 13.19
N VAL A 101 0.88 2.87 12.52
CA VAL A 101 2.17 3.35 13.05
C VAL A 101 1.98 4.31 14.22
N ALA A 102 1.07 5.30 14.11
CA ALA A 102 0.83 6.24 15.22
C ALA A 102 0.33 5.52 16.50
N PRO A 103 -0.72 4.67 16.44
CA PRO A 103 -1.13 3.90 17.62
C PRO A 103 -0.02 3.01 18.18
N PHE A 104 0.72 2.31 17.31
CA PHE A 104 1.84 1.46 17.72
C PHE A 104 2.93 2.25 18.44
N ALA A 105 3.35 3.40 17.88
CA ALA A 105 4.40 4.24 18.45
C ALA A 105 4.01 4.77 19.84
N ILE A 106 2.75 5.19 20.02
CA ILE A 106 2.23 5.65 21.31
C ILE A 106 2.19 4.51 22.33
N GLU A 107 1.62 3.35 21.98
CA GLU A 107 1.53 2.20 22.88
C GLU A 107 2.89 1.58 23.23
N ARG A 108 3.89 1.75 22.36
CA ARG A 108 5.27 1.31 22.62
C ARG A 108 6.14 2.36 23.31
N GLY A 109 5.58 3.54 23.60
CA GLY A 109 6.29 4.62 24.28
C GLY A 109 7.39 5.25 23.43
N LEU A 110 7.32 5.13 22.10
CA LEU A 110 8.20 5.87 21.19
C LEU A 110 7.80 7.34 21.10
N VAL A 111 6.51 7.64 21.27
CA VAL A 111 5.95 8.99 21.23
C VAL A 111 4.97 9.18 22.38
N GLU A 112 5.10 10.30 23.10
CA GLU A 112 4.14 10.69 24.14
C GLU A 112 2.96 11.47 23.54
N ALA A 113 1.76 10.93 23.68
CA ALA A 113 0.54 11.57 23.18
C ALA A 113 0.03 12.67 24.13
N THR A 114 0.45 13.91 23.90
CA THR A 114 0.10 15.08 24.72
C THR A 114 -1.09 15.90 24.19
N LYS A 115 -1.56 15.62 22.97
CA LYS A 115 -2.68 16.31 22.29
C LYS A 115 -3.72 15.30 21.81
N ASN A 116 -4.94 15.78 21.57
CA ASN A 116 -6.01 14.99 20.92
C ASN A 116 -6.64 15.79 19.76
N PRO A 117 -6.60 15.28 18.50
CA PRO A 117 -5.89 14.07 18.07
C PRO A 117 -4.38 14.17 18.35
N ALA A 118 -3.76 13.01 18.60
CA ALA A 118 -2.30 12.90 18.65
C ALA A 118 -1.79 12.71 17.23
N SER A 119 -0.84 13.55 16.82
CA SER A 119 -0.21 13.48 15.50
C SER A 119 1.22 12.97 15.66
N VAL A 120 1.57 11.98 14.84
CA VAL A 120 2.91 11.39 14.78
C VAL A 120 3.45 11.58 13.37
N ARG A 121 4.56 12.28 13.23
CA ARG A 121 5.31 12.41 11.98
C ARG A 121 6.15 11.16 11.78
N VAL A 122 5.99 10.51 10.63
CA VAL A 122 6.58 9.22 10.30
C VAL A 122 7.49 9.38 9.09
N LEU A 123 8.78 9.10 9.26
CA LEU A 123 9.72 8.97 8.13
C LEU A 123 9.59 7.57 7.53
N MET A 124 9.09 7.49 6.30
CA MET A 124 8.92 6.24 5.55
C MET A 124 10.22 5.88 4.82
N LEU A 125 10.98 4.96 5.42
CA LEU A 125 12.35 4.62 4.99
C LEU A 125 12.41 4.04 3.57
N ASN A 126 11.34 3.39 3.09
CA ASN A 126 11.30 2.83 1.74
C ASN A 126 11.41 3.89 0.63
N THR A 127 11.11 5.16 0.94
CA THR A 127 10.98 6.23 -0.08
C THR A 127 11.57 7.57 0.35
N ASP A 128 12.13 7.68 1.56
CA ASP A 128 12.59 8.94 2.17
C ASP A 128 11.52 10.05 2.10
N SER A 129 10.27 9.68 2.38
CA SER A 129 9.13 10.60 2.44
C SER A 129 8.53 10.63 3.84
N VAL A 130 7.81 11.71 4.14
CA VAL A 130 7.20 11.91 5.45
C VAL A 130 5.69 11.85 5.33
N ALA A 131 5.05 11.19 6.29
CA ALA A 131 3.63 11.26 6.48
C ALA A 131 3.31 11.61 7.93
N THR A 132 2.23 12.34 8.15
CA THR A 132 1.69 12.59 9.49
C THR A 132 0.49 11.67 9.69
N ALA A 133 0.57 10.80 10.69
CA ALA A 133 -0.51 9.93 11.11
C ALA A 133 -1.15 10.50 12.38
N SER A 134 -2.44 10.82 12.32
CA SER A 134 -3.20 11.39 13.43
C SER A 134 -4.27 10.43 13.93
N CYS A 135 -4.26 10.12 15.23
CA CYS A 135 -5.22 9.23 15.88
C CYS A 135 -5.85 9.87 17.11
N GLN A 136 -7.10 9.48 17.42
CA GLN A 136 -7.75 9.89 18.67
C GLN A 136 -7.09 9.21 19.86
N VAL A 137 -6.93 9.93 20.97
CA VAL A 137 -6.33 9.42 22.21
C VAL A 137 -7.17 9.77 23.44
N ALA A 138 -7.18 8.87 24.42
CA ALA A 138 -7.73 9.11 25.76
C ALA A 138 -6.69 8.70 26.80
N ASN A 139 -6.41 9.58 27.77
CA ASN A 139 -5.39 9.35 28.81
C ASN A 139 -4.02 8.94 28.23
N GLY A 140 -3.62 9.58 27.13
CA GLY A 140 -2.35 9.31 26.45
C GLY A 140 -2.30 7.97 25.71
N GLN A 141 -3.42 7.26 25.55
CA GLN A 141 -3.51 5.98 24.85
C GLN A 141 -4.42 6.07 23.61
N PRO A 142 -4.11 5.37 22.50
CA PRO A 142 -4.95 5.38 21.31
C PRO A 142 -6.37 4.84 21.57
N ILE A 143 -7.36 5.47 20.94
CA ILE A 143 -8.74 4.98 20.90
C ILE A 143 -8.93 4.24 19.58
N TYR A 144 -9.33 2.97 19.63
CA TYR A 144 -9.64 2.18 18.43
C TYR A 144 -11.12 2.14 18.08
N GLN A 145 -12.00 2.41 19.04
CA GLN A 145 -13.44 2.41 18.84
C GLN A 145 -13.93 3.76 18.28
N GLY A 146 -14.81 3.71 17.29
CA GLY A 146 -15.40 4.89 16.66
C GLY A 146 -16.46 4.50 15.64
N ASP A 147 -17.01 5.48 14.94
CA ASP A 147 -18.11 5.36 13.98
C ASP A 147 -17.66 5.44 12.51
N THR A 148 -16.36 5.62 12.26
CA THR A 148 -15.81 5.66 10.91
C THR A 148 -15.79 4.27 10.30
N THR A 149 -16.30 4.15 9.08
CA THR A 149 -16.28 2.92 8.28
C THR A 149 -15.35 3.09 7.09
N ILE A 150 -14.73 1.99 6.66
CA ILE A 150 -13.95 1.93 5.42
C ILE A 150 -14.35 0.68 4.63
N SER A 151 -14.40 0.78 3.31
CA SER A 151 -14.70 -0.36 2.45
C SER A 151 -13.68 -1.49 2.67
N GLY A 152 -14.15 -2.74 2.70
CA GLY A 152 -13.30 -3.91 2.92
C GLY A 152 -13.09 -4.31 4.40
N VAL A 153 -13.62 -3.55 5.35
CA VAL A 153 -13.56 -3.88 6.79
C VAL A 153 -14.96 -3.86 7.40
N PRO A 154 -15.45 -4.96 7.99
CA PRO A 154 -16.73 -4.98 8.70
C PRO A 154 -16.72 -4.09 9.96
N GLY A 155 -17.86 -3.45 10.23
CA GLY A 155 -18.05 -2.60 11.41
C GLY A 155 -17.43 -1.20 11.26
N SER A 156 -17.19 -0.56 12.39
CA SER A 156 -16.61 0.80 12.47
C SER A 156 -15.47 0.86 13.48
N ALA A 157 -14.59 1.84 13.32
CA ALA A 157 -13.46 2.10 14.19
C ALA A 157 -13.19 3.60 14.31
N ALA A 158 -12.26 4.00 15.19
CA ALA A 158 -11.80 5.38 15.25
C ALA A 158 -11.07 5.75 13.94
N PRO A 159 -11.21 6.98 13.44
CA PRO A 159 -10.50 7.43 12.26
C PRO A 159 -9.00 7.57 12.55
N ILE A 160 -8.19 7.21 11.56
CA ILE A 160 -6.78 7.55 11.48
C ILE A 160 -6.61 8.41 10.23
N GLN A 161 -6.26 9.67 10.42
CA GLN A 161 -5.95 10.58 9.30
C GLN A 161 -4.49 10.40 8.90
N LEU A 162 -4.24 10.27 7.60
CA LEU A 162 -2.91 10.18 7.02
C LEU A 162 -2.71 11.35 6.05
N ASP A 163 -1.81 12.25 6.40
CA ASP A 163 -1.40 13.37 5.55
C ASP A 163 -0.01 13.05 4.98
N PHE A 164 0.17 13.21 3.67
CA PHE A 164 1.42 12.86 2.98
C PHE A 164 2.16 14.10 2.48
N GLU A 165 3.46 14.17 2.76
CA GLU A 165 4.33 15.30 2.40
C GLU A 165 5.35 14.87 1.32
N ASP A 166 5.42 15.63 0.21
CA ASP A 166 6.42 15.47 -0.85
C ASP A 166 6.62 14.04 -1.37
N ILE A 167 5.52 13.31 -1.60
CA ILE A 167 5.53 11.92 -2.06
C ILE A 167 5.58 11.73 -3.59
N ALA A 168 5.43 12.82 -4.37
CA ALA A 168 5.41 12.76 -5.83
C ALA A 168 6.75 12.27 -6.41
N GLY A 169 6.69 11.23 -7.24
CA GLY A 169 7.83 10.70 -8.00
C GLY A 169 8.93 10.07 -7.15
N ARG A 170 8.69 9.73 -5.88
CA ARG A 170 9.74 9.21 -4.99
C ARG A 170 10.33 7.87 -5.44
N SER A 171 9.57 7.06 -6.15
CA SER A 171 10.03 5.79 -6.71
C SER A 171 10.41 5.91 -8.18
N CYS A 172 9.72 6.78 -8.94
CA CYS A 172 9.90 6.87 -10.39
C CYS A 172 10.75 8.07 -10.87
N GLY A 173 11.21 8.92 -9.95
CA GLY A 173 11.98 10.15 -10.22
C GLY A 173 11.13 11.37 -10.60
N ALA A 174 9.87 11.19 -11.01
CA ALA A 174 8.93 12.26 -11.33
C ALA A 174 7.49 11.77 -11.14
N LEU A 175 6.55 12.72 -10.98
CA LEU A 175 5.12 12.41 -10.90
C LEU A 175 4.63 11.64 -12.14
N LEU A 176 5.06 12.09 -13.33
CA LEU A 176 4.87 11.42 -14.61
C LEU A 176 6.26 11.05 -15.14
N PRO A 177 6.76 9.82 -14.90
CA PRO A 177 8.14 9.44 -15.25
C PRO A 177 8.45 9.52 -16.75
N THR A 178 7.45 9.33 -17.61
CA THR A 178 7.59 9.48 -19.07
C THR A 178 7.47 10.93 -19.54
N GLY A 179 7.04 11.83 -18.67
CA GLY A 179 6.66 13.21 -19.01
C GLY A 179 5.30 13.33 -19.72
N ASN A 180 4.68 12.21 -20.10
CA ASN A 180 3.40 12.18 -20.80
C ASN A 180 2.25 11.96 -19.81
N ARG A 181 1.09 12.56 -20.10
CA ARG A 181 -0.15 12.23 -19.38
C ARG A 181 -0.71 10.88 -19.80
N VAL A 182 -0.50 10.52 -21.06
CA VAL A 182 -0.95 9.26 -21.66
C VAL A 182 0.18 8.73 -22.53
N ASP A 183 0.55 7.49 -22.27
CA ASP A 183 1.39 6.65 -23.12
C ASP A 183 0.52 5.54 -23.73
N GLU A 184 0.94 4.99 -24.87
CA GLU A 184 0.29 3.81 -25.46
C GLU A 184 1.18 2.58 -25.21
N ILE A 185 0.67 1.60 -24.46
CA ILE A 185 1.36 0.35 -24.17
C ILE A 185 0.50 -0.79 -24.68
N HIS A 186 1.00 -1.60 -25.61
CA HIS A 186 0.22 -2.67 -26.25
C HIS A 186 -1.12 -2.21 -26.85
N GLY A 187 -1.17 -0.99 -27.40
CA GLY A 187 -2.42 -0.42 -27.95
C GLY A 187 -3.42 0.06 -26.89
N VAL A 188 -3.03 0.08 -25.62
CA VAL A 188 -3.85 0.55 -24.50
C VAL A 188 -3.34 1.91 -24.02
N ALA A 189 -4.22 2.92 -24.06
CA ALA A 189 -3.96 4.23 -23.48
C ALA A 189 -3.78 4.10 -21.96
N SER A 190 -2.62 4.51 -21.47
CA SER A 190 -2.16 4.27 -20.10
C SER A 190 -1.56 5.53 -19.50
N THR A 191 -1.90 5.87 -18.25
CA THR A 191 -1.20 6.90 -17.47
C THR A 191 -0.24 6.22 -16.51
N LEU A 192 1.05 6.53 -16.65
CA LEU A 192 2.10 6.09 -15.75
C LEU A 192 2.33 7.20 -14.73
N VAL A 193 1.96 6.98 -13.47
CA VAL A 193 1.99 8.01 -12.43
C VAL A 193 2.55 7.47 -11.12
N ASP A 194 3.28 8.30 -10.41
CA ASP A 194 3.78 8.02 -9.06
C ASP A 194 3.52 9.22 -8.15
N ASN A 195 2.46 9.14 -7.35
CA ASN A 195 2.23 10.04 -6.22
C ASN A 195 2.23 9.22 -4.93
N GLY A 196 3.38 8.61 -4.64
CA GLY A 196 3.65 7.75 -3.50
C GLY A 196 3.50 6.25 -3.77
N MET A 197 2.93 5.86 -4.90
CA MET A 197 2.93 4.50 -5.41
C MET A 197 3.03 4.53 -6.94
N PRO A 198 4.00 3.84 -7.56
CA PRO A 198 4.02 3.66 -9.00
C PRO A 198 2.81 2.86 -9.47
N VAL A 199 1.96 3.46 -10.30
CA VAL A 199 0.79 2.82 -10.88
C VAL A 199 0.68 3.08 -12.38
N VAL A 200 0.14 2.08 -13.09
CA VAL A 200 -0.31 2.19 -14.48
C VAL A 200 -1.83 2.22 -14.47
N VAL A 201 -2.42 3.31 -14.96
CA VAL A 201 -3.87 3.53 -14.95
C VAL A 201 -4.42 3.41 -16.36
N MET A 202 -5.43 2.55 -16.55
CA MET A 202 -6.03 2.21 -17.84
C MET A 202 -7.55 2.11 -17.70
N GLN A 203 -8.31 2.30 -18.77
CA GLN A 203 -9.76 2.04 -18.71
C GLN A 203 -10.06 0.54 -18.70
N ALA A 204 -11.08 0.16 -17.92
CA ALA A 204 -11.58 -1.20 -17.83
C ALA A 204 -12.01 -1.74 -19.21
N GLU A 205 -12.70 -0.93 -20.01
CA GLU A 205 -13.18 -1.34 -21.34
C GLU A 205 -12.06 -1.65 -22.32
N ALA A 206 -10.93 -0.91 -22.24
CA ALA A 206 -9.74 -1.16 -23.05
C ALA A 206 -9.08 -2.52 -22.70
N MET A 207 -9.35 -3.03 -21.50
CA MET A 207 -8.92 -4.35 -21.04
C MET A 207 -10.00 -5.44 -21.23
N GLY A 208 -11.11 -5.12 -21.90
CA GLY A 208 -12.20 -6.06 -22.18
C GLY A 208 -13.06 -6.41 -20.96
N ILE A 209 -13.06 -5.57 -19.92
CA ILE A 209 -13.87 -5.77 -18.71
C ILE A 209 -14.77 -4.56 -18.43
N THR A 210 -15.81 -4.76 -17.62
CA THR A 210 -16.73 -3.71 -17.19
C THR A 210 -16.20 -2.89 -16.02
N GLY A 211 -15.30 -3.48 -15.22
CA GLY A 211 -14.81 -2.91 -13.97
C GLY A 211 -15.72 -3.16 -12.76
N THR A 212 -16.79 -3.96 -12.94
CA THR A 212 -17.72 -4.34 -11.86
C THR A 212 -17.57 -5.79 -11.41
N GLU A 213 -16.73 -6.57 -12.09
CA GLU A 213 -16.42 -7.96 -11.79
C GLU A 213 -15.85 -8.12 -10.37
N SER A 214 -16.06 -9.28 -9.77
CA SER A 214 -15.44 -9.68 -8.51
C SER A 214 -13.93 -9.95 -8.67
N CYS A 215 -13.17 -9.87 -7.57
CA CYS A 215 -11.74 -10.25 -7.58
C CYS A 215 -11.53 -11.66 -8.15
N ALA A 216 -12.41 -12.61 -7.82
CA ALA A 216 -12.30 -14.00 -8.26
C ALA A 216 -12.52 -14.14 -9.78
N GLU A 217 -13.47 -13.41 -10.35
CA GLU A 217 -13.70 -13.41 -11.81
C GLU A 217 -12.50 -12.80 -12.56
N LEU A 218 -11.93 -11.72 -12.03
CA LEU A 218 -10.76 -11.06 -12.61
C LEU A 218 -9.52 -11.96 -12.55
N GLU A 219 -9.25 -12.59 -11.40
CA GLU A 219 -8.11 -13.49 -11.23
C GLU A 219 -8.25 -14.78 -12.08
N ALA A 220 -9.48 -15.24 -12.33
CA ALA A 220 -9.75 -16.38 -13.20
C ALA A 220 -9.66 -16.06 -14.71
N ASN A 221 -9.64 -14.77 -15.10
CA ASN A 221 -9.54 -14.36 -16.48
C ASN A 221 -8.07 -14.38 -16.96
N ALA A 222 -7.64 -15.53 -17.49
CA ALA A 222 -6.26 -15.73 -17.94
C ALA A 222 -5.81 -14.73 -19.02
N ALA A 223 -6.70 -14.32 -19.93
CA ALA A 223 -6.38 -13.35 -20.97
C ALA A 223 -6.12 -11.95 -20.39
N LEU A 224 -6.96 -11.51 -19.44
CA LEU A 224 -6.74 -10.26 -18.70
C LEU A 224 -5.42 -10.32 -17.93
N CYS A 225 -5.21 -11.37 -17.13
CA CYS A 225 -4.00 -11.52 -16.32
C CYS A 225 -2.72 -11.51 -17.16
N SER A 226 -2.74 -12.16 -18.33
CA SER A 226 -1.59 -12.13 -19.27
C SER A 226 -1.35 -10.72 -19.81
N ASN A 227 -2.40 -10.05 -20.29
CA ASN A 227 -2.27 -8.71 -20.87
C ASN A 227 -1.80 -7.68 -19.82
N LEU A 228 -2.31 -7.78 -18.59
CA LEU A 228 -1.88 -6.97 -17.45
C LEU A 228 -0.38 -7.15 -17.16
N GLU A 229 0.11 -8.40 -17.18
CA GLU A 229 1.53 -8.67 -16.95
C GLU A 229 2.41 -8.13 -18.08
N ASP A 230 2.00 -8.30 -19.35
CA ASP A 230 2.73 -7.77 -20.49
C ASP A 230 2.87 -6.24 -20.42
N ILE A 231 1.78 -5.54 -20.11
CA ILE A 231 1.78 -4.08 -19.89
C ILE A 231 2.70 -3.71 -18.72
N ARG A 232 2.66 -4.45 -17.61
CA ARG A 232 3.48 -4.19 -16.42
C ARG A 232 4.98 -4.28 -16.72
N LEU A 233 5.39 -5.33 -17.43
CA LEU A 233 6.78 -5.58 -17.78
C LEU A 233 7.34 -4.49 -18.71
N LEU A 234 6.52 -3.96 -19.61
CA LEU A 234 6.91 -2.81 -20.44
C LEU A 234 6.92 -1.49 -19.66
N ALA A 235 5.95 -1.28 -18.78
CA ALA A 235 5.84 -0.05 -17.99
C ALA A 235 6.98 0.10 -16.98
N GLY A 236 7.49 -0.99 -16.39
CA GLY A 236 8.57 -0.94 -15.40
C GLY A 236 9.78 -0.09 -15.81
N PRO A 237 10.44 -0.40 -16.94
CA PRO A 237 11.52 0.42 -17.48
C PRO A 237 11.11 1.85 -17.83
N MET A 238 9.89 2.07 -18.36
CA MET A 238 9.36 3.41 -18.68
C MET A 238 9.17 4.27 -17.42
N MET A 239 8.95 3.64 -16.26
CA MET A 239 8.78 4.28 -14.96
C MET A 239 10.07 4.41 -14.17
N ASN A 240 11.24 4.10 -14.75
CA ASN A 240 12.53 4.05 -14.05
C ASN A 240 12.59 2.99 -12.92
N LEU A 241 11.77 1.95 -12.99
CA LEU A 241 11.73 0.86 -12.00
C LEU A 241 12.63 -0.33 -12.37
N GLY A 242 13.23 -0.31 -13.55
CA GLY A 242 14.09 -1.39 -14.06
C GLY A 242 13.30 -2.63 -14.50
N ASP A 243 13.91 -3.80 -14.37
CA ASP A 243 13.23 -5.09 -14.58
C ASP A 243 12.32 -5.39 -13.40
N VAL A 244 11.02 -5.39 -13.66
CA VAL A 244 9.99 -5.55 -12.64
C VAL A 244 9.47 -6.98 -12.51
N ALA A 245 10.00 -7.95 -13.26
CA ALA A 245 9.46 -9.32 -13.32
C ALA A 245 9.22 -9.96 -11.94
N GLU A 246 10.18 -9.85 -11.02
CA GLU A 246 10.08 -10.39 -9.66
C GLU A 246 9.79 -9.33 -8.59
N THR A 247 9.36 -8.13 -9.00
CA THR A 247 9.01 -7.03 -8.08
C THR A 247 7.50 -6.92 -7.89
N THR A 248 7.08 -6.18 -6.88
CA THR A 248 5.66 -5.95 -6.61
C THR A 248 5.12 -4.67 -7.25
N VAL A 249 5.93 -3.92 -7.98
CA VAL A 249 5.57 -2.64 -8.62
C VAL A 249 5.75 -2.70 -10.15
N PRO A 250 5.17 -1.78 -10.93
CA PRO A 250 4.07 -0.88 -10.54
C PRO A 250 2.77 -1.66 -10.27
N LYS A 251 1.78 -1.00 -9.66
CA LYS A 251 0.42 -1.57 -9.55
C LYS A 251 -0.35 -1.26 -10.84
N LEU A 252 -1.31 -2.12 -11.18
CA LEU A 252 -2.14 -1.92 -12.38
C LEU A 252 -3.55 -1.56 -11.92
N ILE A 253 -4.07 -0.42 -12.38
CA ILE A 253 -5.38 0.08 -12.00
C ILE A 253 -6.24 0.20 -13.24
N MET A 254 -7.31 -0.59 -13.30
CA MET A 254 -8.36 -0.45 -14.29
C MET A 254 -9.49 0.39 -13.73
N VAL A 255 -9.88 1.43 -14.47
CA VAL A 255 -10.90 2.40 -14.05
C VAL A 255 -12.17 2.31 -14.88
N SER A 256 -13.30 2.58 -14.25
CA SER A 256 -14.59 2.69 -14.92
C SER A 256 -15.47 3.74 -14.23
N ARG A 257 -16.60 4.08 -14.85
CA ARG A 257 -17.59 4.97 -14.22
C ARG A 257 -18.11 4.35 -12.93
N PRO A 258 -18.36 5.14 -11.87
CA PRO A 258 -18.86 4.62 -10.60
C PRO A 258 -20.29 4.11 -10.75
N THR A 259 -20.61 3.03 -10.03
CA THR A 259 -21.94 2.38 -10.05
C THR A 259 -22.69 2.47 -8.73
N ALA A 260 -22.03 2.92 -7.65
CA ALA A 260 -22.55 2.89 -6.28
C ALA A 260 -22.49 4.25 -5.57
N GLY A 261 -22.51 5.36 -6.32
CA GLY A 261 -22.23 6.69 -5.79
C GLY A 261 -20.73 6.86 -5.49
N GLY A 262 -20.18 8.03 -5.82
CA GLY A 262 -18.74 8.30 -5.82
C GLY A 262 -18.28 8.86 -7.16
N SER A 263 -16.98 9.09 -7.30
CA SER A 263 -16.41 9.79 -8.47
C SER A 263 -15.80 8.86 -9.52
N ILE A 264 -15.29 7.69 -9.12
CA ILE A 264 -14.63 6.74 -10.02
C ILE A 264 -14.67 5.32 -9.43
N SER A 265 -14.84 4.30 -10.28
CA SER A 265 -14.73 2.88 -9.91
C SER A 265 -13.37 2.33 -10.31
N THR A 266 -12.85 1.37 -9.54
CA THR A 266 -11.51 0.81 -9.78
C THR A 266 -11.45 -0.68 -9.53
N ARG A 267 -10.51 -1.33 -10.22
CA ARG A 267 -9.98 -2.66 -9.91
C ARG A 267 -8.47 -2.57 -9.94
N THR A 268 -7.81 -2.98 -8.87
CA THR A 268 -6.35 -2.83 -8.70
C THR A 268 -5.69 -4.19 -8.58
N PHE A 269 -4.68 -4.46 -9.39
CA PHE A 269 -3.84 -5.64 -9.31
C PHE A 269 -2.49 -5.31 -8.62
N ILE A 270 -2.03 -6.21 -7.72
CA ILE A 270 -0.89 -5.94 -6.81
C ILE A 270 0.28 -6.96 -6.78
N PRO A 271 0.93 -7.31 -7.90
CA PRO A 271 0.54 -7.09 -9.29
C PRO A 271 -0.21 -8.29 -9.90
N HIS A 272 -0.18 -9.46 -9.26
CA HIS A 272 -0.78 -10.69 -9.80
C HIS A 272 -2.09 -11.09 -9.12
N ARG A 273 -2.45 -10.39 -8.03
CA ARG A 273 -3.69 -10.61 -7.28
C ARG A 273 -4.53 -9.35 -7.35
N CYS A 274 -5.84 -9.51 -7.52
CA CYS A 274 -6.77 -8.40 -7.43
C CYS A 274 -6.90 -7.99 -5.96
N HIS A 275 -6.80 -6.70 -5.69
CA HIS A 275 -6.94 -6.15 -4.35
C HIS A 275 -8.42 -6.16 -3.97
N ASP A 276 -8.76 -6.69 -2.79
CA ASP A 276 -10.13 -6.73 -2.26
C ASP A 276 -10.73 -5.35 -1.91
N ALA A 277 -9.97 -4.29 -2.18
CA ALA A 277 -10.25 -2.90 -1.89
C ALA A 277 -9.31 -2.06 -2.78
N ILE A 278 -8.58 -1.11 -2.20
CA ILE A 278 -7.50 -0.38 -2.86
C ILE A 278 -6.40 -0.06 -1.85
N GLY A 279 -5.15 0.03 -2.29
CA GLY A 279 -4.06 0.51 -1.46
C GLY A 279 -4.09 2.04 -1.36
N VAL A 280 -3.89 2.59 -0.16
CA VAL A 280 -3.98 4.05 0.11
C VAL A 280 -3.18 4.89 -0.90
N LEU A 281 -1.88 4.64 -1.06
CA LEU A 281 -1.03 5.40 -2.00
C LEU A 281 -1.35 5.10 -3.47
N GLY A 282 -1.92 3.93 -3.76
CA GLY A 282 -2.47 3.63 -5.09
C GLY A 282 -3.70 4.48 -5.38
N ALA A 283 -4.58 4.69 -4.39
CA ALA A 283 -5.72 5.59 -4.49
C ALA A 283 -5.29 7.06 -4.64
N VAL A 284 -4.25 7.50 -3.93
CA VAL A 284 -3.67 8.86 -4.10
C VAL A 284 -3.13 9.05 -5.52
N SER A 285 -2.36 8.09 -6.03
CA SER A 285 -1.80 8.15 -7.39
C SER A 285 -2.90 8.12 -8.45
N LEU A 286 -3.93 7.29 -8.27
CA LEU A 286 -5.11 7.29 -9.12
C LEU A 286 -5.87 8.62 -9.07
N ALA A 287 -6.16 9.16 -7.89
CA ALA A 287 -6.86 10.43 -7.76
C ALA A 287 -6.09 11.55 -8.48
N THR A 288 -4.76 11.51 -8.38
CA THR A 288 -3.88 12.42 -9.12
C THR A 288 -4.05 12.26 -10.64
N ALA A 289 -4.08 11.02 -11.14
CA ALA A 289 -4.36 10.75 -12.56
C ALA A 289 -5.74 11.25 -12.99
N ALA A 290 -6.78 11.00 -12.19
CA ALA A 290 -8.15 11.38 -12.51
C ALA A 290 -8.34 12.91 -12.61
N LEU A 291 -7.59 13.67 -11.82
CA LEU A 291 -7.61 15.13 -11.83
C LEU A 291 -6.81 15.75 -12.99
N MET A 292 -6.06 14.95 -13.77
CA MET A 292 -5.34 15.43 -14.94
C MET A 292 -6.20 15.32 -16.21
N PRO A 293 -6.54 16.45 -16.89
CA PRO A 293 -7.33 16.41 -18.11
C PRO A 293 -6.74 15.49 -19.19
N GLY A 294 -7.60 14.67 -19.79
CA GLY A 294 -7.28 13.79 -20.92
C GLY A 294 -6.61 12.47 -20.55
N THR A 295 -6.52 12.11 -19.27
CA THR A 295 -6.07 10.76 -18.86
C THR A 295 -7.21 9.74 -18.94
N PRO A 296 -6.90 8.42 -19.06
CA PRO A 296 -7.89 7.35 -18.95
C PRO A 296 -8.80 7.47 -17.71
N ALA A 297 -8.24 7.90 -16.56
CA ALA A 297 -9.01 8.11 -15.34
C ALA A 297 -9.91 9.35 -15.38
N ASN A 298 -9.45 10.43 -16.00
CA ASN A 298 -10.24 11.65 -16.13
C ASN A 298 -11.48 11.44 -17.02
N GLU A 299 -11.40 10.61 -18.05
CA GLU A 299 -12.52 10.35 -18.98
C GLU A 299 -13.71 9.63 -18.33
N VAL A 300 -13.45 8.84 -17.28
CA VAL A 300 -14.48 8.11 -16.52
C VAL A 300 -14.81 8.76 -15.18
N LEU A 301 -14.07 9.81 -14.80
CA LEU A 301 -14.35 10.60 -13.61
C LEU A 301 -15.71 11.28 -13.75
N VAL A 302 -16.53 11.16 -12.73
CA VAL A 302 -17.74 11.97 -12.57
C VAL A 302 -17.54 12.88 -11.37
N ASP A 303 -18.06 14.10 -11.46
CA ASP A 303 -18.19 14.94 -10.28
C ASP A 303 -19.00 14.16 -9.25
N GLY A 304 -18.39 13.92 -8.08
CA GLY A 304 -19.07 13.22 -7.00
C GLY A 304 -20.33 14.00 -6.67
N ALA A 305 -21.45 13.31 -6.45
CA ALA A 305 -22.60 13.95 -5.82
C ALA A 305 -22.15 14.50 -4.46
N ASP A 306 -22.33 15.82 -4.28
CA ASP A 306 -22.07 16.56 -3.03
C ASP A 306 -22.66 15.86 -1.78
#